data_AF-A0AA88DMG8-F1
#
_entry.id   AF-A0AA88DMG8-F1
#
_cell.length_a   1.000
_cell.length_b   1.000
_cell.length_c   1.000
_cell.angle_alpha   90.00
_cell.angle_beta   90.00
_cell.angle_gamma   90.00
#
_symmetry.space_group_name_H-M   'P 1'
#
loop_
_entity.id
_entity.type
_entity.pdbx_description
1 polymer ?
#
loop_
_entity_poly.entity_id
_entity_poly.type
_entity_poly.pdbx_seq_one_letter_code
_entity_poly.pdbx_strand_id
1 'polypeptide(L)'
;MEFFCDLEVDVNSEETFMVDKNFVSKFLLVFSVTINLSTFPFLVKILASYSGRLCKLFGKSKGTTTSLKVVFHDFPGGAECFELMLRFCYNFGRTEITPSNITLLRCAAEFMEMKSSVSGAGNLFEQTEKSFEEMRYWTWSELLMALKQCQGLLPASDSSGILERCLDSLVGRLALASEASPCPSTSSPDSSGFRFSCDTKSTESLKTVFSRTSWWFEDLLFLSPVMVEMLVKSMVSRKFDHAIISRFLVYFQKSKSCTASSSEKCRNVETVIDMLYILDQSCVSCKSLFEIHRVALNLKLSKSSRNKLENMIGSQLDQATLDNLLVPSPYGMNHLYDVNLVLRFLKVFLREGFCHLSAMRLNKVASLMDLYIAEVAPDPYLKPLIFLALVTALPESARDSYDEIYGAVDMYLEVHSGLSEEEKMKICCALNHEKLSAESCIQLSQNPKFPSSSAVQALISQQFKLKSLLHATNNTKSCADSSSRATEAGNESKKDKSEEQVVLFAGSLDLQADSKNLRAHLQGMQWRVMELEKVCRKMQIQMAKIMKSRAPSQSHSRSLPRLCS
;
A
#
# COMPACT_ATOMS: atom_id res chain seq x y z
N MET A 1 5.01 67.19 5.33
CA MET A 1 4.95 67.03 3.86
C MET A 1 4.16 65.76 3.61
N GLU A 2 2.86 65.89 3.36
CA GLU A 2 2.01 64.77 2.98
C GLU A 2 2.42 64.28 1.59
N PHE A 3 2.68 62.98 1.47
CA PHE A 3 2.92 62.33 0.19
C PHE A 3 1.58 62.22 -0.52
N PHE A 4 1.35 63.05 -1.55
CA PHE A 4 0.16 62.93 -2.38
C PHE A 4 0.32 61.73 -3.32
N CYS A 5 -0.47 60.69 -3.09
CA CYS A 5 -0.64 59.54 -3.98
C CYS A 5 -2.12 59.45 -4.37
N ASP A 6 -2.37 59.16 -5.65
CA ASP A 6 -3.71 59.33 -6.22
C ASP A 6 -4.51 58.04 -6.26
N LEU A 7 -3.81 56.90 -6.30
CA LEU A 7 -4.41 55.58 -6.15
C LEU A 7 -3.57 54.75 -5.18
N GLU A 8 -4.14 54.52 -4.00
CA GLU A 8 -3.64 53.58 -3.01
C GLU A 8 -4.39 52.26 -3.18
N VAL A 9 -3.68 51.17 -3.49
CA VAL A 9 -4.28 49.84 -3.57
C VAL A 9 -3.74 48.95 -2.47
N ASP A 10 -4.59 48.62 -1.51
CA ASP A 10 -4.28 47.64 -0.47
C ASP A 10 -4.70 46.25 -0.98
N VAL A 11 -3.75 45.32 -1.04
CA VAL A 11 -3.97 43.94 -1.48
C VAL A 11 -3.86 43.02 -0.27
N ASN A 12 -4.99 42.44 0.13
CA ASN A 12 -5.09 41.46 1.21
C ASN A 12 -4.55 41.95 2.58
N SER A 13 -4.35 43.27 2.77
CA SER A 13 -3.63 43.80 3.94
C SER A 13 -2.20 43.29 4.08
N GLU A 14 -1.64 42.71 3.02
CA GLU A 14 -0.24 42.25 2.93
C GLU A 14 0.66 43.40 2.48
N GLU A 15 0.30 44.05 1.37
CA GLU A 15 1.05 45.16 0.79
C GLU A 15 0.12 46.25 0.24
N THR A 16 0.58 47.50 0.35
CA THR A 16 -0.11 48.67 -0.19
C THR A 16 0.69 49.26 -1.35
N PHE A 17 0.11 49.24 -2.55
CA PHE A 17 0.69 49.78 -3.77
C PHE A 17 0.31 51.24 -3.95
N MET A 18 1.31 52.09 -4.10
CA MET A 18 1.16 53.51 -4.41
C MET A 18 1.47 53.73 -5.89
N VAL A 19 0.45 54.10 -6.66
CA VAL A 19 0.58 54.26 -8.12
C VAL A 19 0.89 55.73 -8.46
N ASP A 20 2.14 56.03 -8.80
CA ASP A 20 2.62 57.36 -9.28
C ASP A 20 3.53 57.23 -10.54
N LYS A 21 3.68 58.33 -11.30
CA LYS A 21 4.31 58.49 -12.63
C LYS A 21 5.73 57.95 -12.78
N ASN A 22 6.47 57.70 -11.70
CA ASN A 22 7.86 57.23 -11.77
C ASN A 22 8.03 55.71 -11.99
N PHE A 23 6.96 54.94 -12.23
CA PHE A 23 7.06 53.50 -12.52
C PHE A 23 7.59 53.15 -13.93
N VAL A 24 8.08 54.14 -14.70
CA VAL A 24 8.61 53.93 -16.06
C VAL A 24 10.09 54.34 -16.13
N SER A 25 10.96 53.59 -15.45
CA SER A 25 12.38 53.40 -15.81
C SER A 25 13.13 52.59 -14.75
N LYS A 26 13.47 51.34 -15.10
CA LYS A 26 14.31 50.35 -14.36
C LYS A 26 13.67 49.66 -13.14
N PHE A 27 13.68 48.33 -13.23
CA PHE A 27 13.22 47.37 -12.23
C PHE A 27 14.00 47.42 -10.91
N LEU A 28 13.31 46.93 -9.87
CA LEU A 28 13.75 46.35 -8.59
C LEU A 28 14.09 47.29 -7.40
N LEU A 29 13.47 46.89 -6.27
CA LEU A 29 13.84 47.09 -4.88
C LEU A 29 13.52 48.43 -4.21
N VAL A 30 12.72 48.28 -3.14
CA VAL A 30 12.64 49.14 -1.97
C VAL A 30 11.85 50.44 -2.16
N PHE A 31 10.76 50.48 -1.39
CA PHE A 31 10.11 51.62 -0.77
C PHE A 31 10.73 53.01 -1.02
N SER A 32 9.80 53.93 -1.33
CA SER A 32 9.86 55.39 -1.20
C SER A 32 10.79 56.13 -2.16
N VAL A 33 10.24 57.12 -2.87
CA VAL A 33 10.61 58.55 -2.78
C VAL A 33 9.80 59.38 -3.79
N THR A 34 9.60 60.62 -3.34
CA THR A 34 8.68 61.73 -3.66
C THR A 34 8.96 62.51 -4.97
N ILE A 35 7.92 63.12 -5.59
CA ILE A 35 7.77 64.59 -5.94
C ILE A 35 6.96 64.91 -7.23
N ASN A 36 5.92 65.73 -7.01
CA ASN A 36 5.19 66.77 -7.79
C ASN A 36 4.56 66.59 -9.18
N LEU A 37 3.35 67.18 -9.22
CA LEU A 37 2.22 67.06 -10.14
C LEU A 37 2.44 67.65 -11.55
N SER A 38 1.83 66.98 -12.55
CA SER A 38 0.70 67.53 -13.35
C SER A 38 0.46 66.74 -14.65
N THR A 39 -0.03 65.50 -14.57
CA THR A 39 -0.74 64.81 -15.69
C THR A 39 -1.45 63.54 -15.20
N PHE A 40 -2.49 63.72 -14.38
CA PHE A 40 -3.14 62.68 -13.57
C PHE A 40 -4.12 61.70 -14.25
N PRO A 41 -4.77 61.98 -15.41
CA PRO A 41 -5.79 61.04 -15.93
C PRO A 41 -5.21 59.77 -16.56
N PHE A 42 -3.92 59.68 -16.88
CA PHE A 42 -3.42 58.70 -17.85
C PHE A 42 -3.21 57.30 -17.27
N LEU A 43 -2.58 57.14 -16.10
CA LEU A 43 -2.24 55.82 -15.52
C LEU A 43 -3.47 55.08 -15.00
N VAL A 44 -4.37 55.78 -14.31
CA VAL A 44 -5.66 55.23 -13.88
C VAL A 44 -6.52 54.87 -15.10
N LYS A 45 -6.48 55.68 -16.18
CA LYS A 45 -7.13 55.31 -17.46
C LYS A 45 -6.49 54.10 -18.11
N ILE A 46 -5.17 53.93 -18.05
CA ILE A 46 -4.50 52.72 -18.55
C ILE A 46 -5.03 51.51 -17.78
N LEU A 47 -4.97 51.51 -16.45
CA LEU A 47 -5.47 50.39 -15.64
C LEU A 47 -6.97 50.11 -15.90
N ALA A 48 -7.79 51.15 -15.99
CA ALA A 48 -9.21 51.04 -16.31
C ALA A 48 -9.46 50.52 -17.73
N SER A 49 -8.58 50.80 -18.69
CA SER A 49 -8.72 50.32 -20.06
C SER A 49 -8.52 48.80 -20.15
N TYR A 50 -7.62 48.24 -19.33
CA TYR A 50 -7.30 46.82 -19.30
C TYR A 50 -8.14 46.01 -18.30
N SER A 51 -8.62 46.60 -17.20
CA SER A 51 -9.42 45.92 -16.18
C SER A 51 -10.89 46.35 -16.20
N GLY A 52 -11.77 45.39 -16.47
CA GLY A 52 -13.22 45.58 -16.39
C GLY A 52 -13.69 45.97 -14.98
N ARG A 53 -13.09 45.38 -13.94
CA ARG A 53 -13.43 45.72 -12.54
C ARG A 53 -13.04 47.16 -12.19
N LEU A 54 -11.81 47.57 -12.49
CA LEU A 54 -11.37 48.95 -12.24
C LEU A 54 -12.17 49.96 -13.08
N CYS A 55 -12.47 49.63 -14.33
CA CYS A 55 -13.33 50.47 -15.18
C CYS A 55 -14.70 50.73 -14.54
N LYS A 56 -15.35 49.68 -14.00
CA LYS A 56 -16.63 49.79 -13.30
C LYS A 56 -16.53 50.60 -12.00
N LEU A 57 -15.42 50.48 -11.27
CA LEU A 57 -15.19 51.21 -10.03
C LEU A 57 -15.00 52.71 -10.31
N PHE A 58 -14.14 53.06 -11.26
CA PHE A 58 -13.85 54.46 -11.60
C PHE A 58 -14.96 55.13 -12.42
N GLY A 59 -15.70 54.38 -13.24
CA GLY A 59 -16.86 54.90 -14.00
C GLY A 59 -18.04 55.34 -13.12
N LYS A 60 -18.09 54.92 -11.85
CA LYS A 60 -19.16 55.27 -10.90
C LYS A 60 -18.83 56.47 -10.01
N SER A 61 -17.57 56.91 -9.93
CA SER A 61 -17.17 58.04 -9.09
C SER A 61 -17.37 59.37 -9.81
N LYS A 62 -18.39 60.14 -9.44
CA LYS A 62 -18.68 61.49 -9.97
C LYS A 62 -18.07 62.63 -9.15
N GLY A 63 -17.24 62.33 -8.14
CA GLY A 63 -16.71 63.30 -7.18
C GLY A 63 -15.28 63.78 -7.49
N THR A 64 -14.99 65.04 -7.16
CA THR A 64 -13.66 65.68 -7.18
C THR A 64 -12.82 65.24 -5.97
N THR A 65 -12.62 63.94 -5.78
CA THR A 65 -11.73 63.42 -4.73
C THR A 65 -10.30 63.36 -5.24
N THR A 66 -9.37 63.98 -4.52
CA THR A 66 -7.94 64.10 -4.87
C THR A 66 -7.13 62.83 -4.68
N SER A 67 -7.66 61.81 -3.98
CA SER A 67 -7.02 60.50 -3.78
C SER A 67 -8.06 59.40 -3.68
N LEU A 68 -7.88 58.31 -4.43
CA LEU A 68 -8.73 57.11 -4.42
C LEU A 68 -8.00 55.99 -3.67
N LYS A 69 -8.66 55.36 -2.70
CA LYS A 69 -8.17 54.13 -2.07
C LYS A 69 -9.04 52.96 -2.49
N VAL A 70 -8.43 51.93 -3.05
CA VAL A 70 -9.08 50.67 -3.43
C VAL A 70 -8.50 49.58 -2.56
N VAL A 71 -9.36 48.80 -1.92
CA VAL A 71 -8.95 47.66 -1.11
C VAL A 71 -9.46 46.40 -1.78
N PHE A 72 -8.55 45.52 -2.17
CA PHE A 72 -8.88 44.19 -2.64
C PHE A 72 -8.76 43.22 -1.48
N HIS A 73 -9.91 42.70 -1.04
CA HIS A 73 -9.96 41.53 -0.18
C HIS A 73 -9.90 40.29 -1.08
N ASP A 74 -9.03 39.34 -0.72
CA ASP A 74 -8.84 38.05 -1.39
C ASP A 74 -8.40 38.13 -2.87
N PHE A 75 -7.49 39.05 -3.20
CA PHE A 75 -6.84 39.05 -4.52
C PHE A 75 -6.03 37.74 -4.69
N PRO A 76 -6.27 36.95 -5.74
CA PRO A 76 -5.66 35.64 -5.89
C PRO A 76 -4.15 35.79 -6.10
N GLY A 77 -3.35 35.07 -5.31
CA GLY A 77 -1.89 35.16 -5.36
C GLY A 77 -1.30 36.44 -4.75
N GLY A 78 -2.11 37.23 -4.04
CA GLY A 78 -1.66 38.35 -3.23
C GLY A 78 -0.95 39.44 -4.02
N ALA A 79 -0.03 40.11 -3.32
CA ALA A 79 0.70 41.27 -3.82
C ALA A 79 1.54 40.97 -5.08
N GLU A 80 2.22 39.81 -5.14
CA GLU A 80 3.03 39.38 -6.29
C GLU A 80 2.19 39.29 -7.57
N CYS A 81 1.01 38.68 -7.47
CA CYS A 81 0.09 38.53 -8.59
C CYS A 81 -0.42 39.89 -9.09
N PHE A 82 -0.71 40.81 -8.17
CA PHE A 82 -1.12 42.17 -8.50
C PHE A 82 0.00 42.95 -9.20
N GLU A 83 1.25 42.80 -8.74
CA GLU A 83 2.41 43.43 -9.38
C GLU A 83 2.60 42.93 -10.83
N LEU A 84 2.48 41.62 -11.06
CA LEU A 84 2.55 41.03 -12.40
C LEU A 84 1.47 41.58 -13.33
N MET A 85 0.25 41.77 -12.81
CA MET A 85 -0.84 42.41 -13.55
C MET A 85 -0.54 43.87 -13.88
N LEU A 86 -0.01 44.65 -12.92
CA LEU A 86 0.38 46.04 -13.17
C LEU A 86 1.44 46.15 -14.27
N ARG A 87 2.47 45.30 -14.22
CA ARG A 87 3.51 45.23 -15.25
C ARG A 87 2.92 45.01 -16.64
N PHE A 88 1.93 44.11 -16.77
CA PHE A 88 1.21 43.92 -18.03
C PHE A 88 0.50 45.19 -18.52
N CYS A 89 -0.26 45.85 -17.63
CA CYS A 89 -1.01 47.06 -17.98
C CYS A 89 -0.09 48.21 -18.40
N TYR A 90 1.01 48.44 -17.67
CA TYR A 90 1.94 49.52 -17.97
C TYR A 90 2.85 49.25 -19.17
N ASN A 91 3.13 47.99 -19.48
CA ASN A 91 3.84 47.60 -20.69
C ASN A 91 2.92 47.47 -21.93
N PHE A 92 1.78 48.18 -21.92
CA PHE A 92 0.83 48.24 -23.03
C PHE A 92 0.35 46.85 -23.49
N GLY A 93 0.11 45.95 -22.53
CA GLY A 93 -0.39 44.60 -22.80
C GLY A 93 0.69 43.64 -23.31
N ARG A 94 1.97 43.92 -23.08
CA ARG A 94 3.08 43.00 -23.36
C ARG A 94 3.68 42.52 -22.05
N THR A 95 3.65 41.22 -21.82
CA THR A 95 4.35 40.60 -20.69
C THR A 95 4.92 39.25 -21.12
N GLU A 96 6.05 38.86 -20.54
CA GLU A 96 6.60 37.53 -20.76
C GLU A 96 5.82 36.53 -19.90
N ILE A 97 5.05 35.65 -20.56
CA ILE A 97 4.30 34.59 -19.90
C ILE A 97 5.21 33.37 -19.83
N THR A 98 5.53 32.97 -18.60
CA THR A 98 6.38 31.84 -18.26
C THR A 98 5.60 30.82 -17.43
N PRO A 99 6.01 29.54 -17.41
CA PRO A 99 5.36 28.52 -16.58
C PRO A 99 5.31 28.87 -15.09
N SER A 100 6.23 29.70 -14.60
CA SER A 100 6.25 30.20 -13.21
C SER A 100 5.25 31.31 -12.91
N ASN A 101 4.76 32.06 -13.91
CA ASN A 101 3.87 33.21 -13.66
C ASN A 101 2.48 33.06 -14.32
N ILE A 102 2.31 32.10 -15.23
CA ILE A 102 1.10 31.92 -16.03
C ILE A 102 -0.16 31.70 -15.19
N THR A 103 -0.08 30.89 -14.13
CA THR A 103 -1.21 30.63 -13.23
C THR A 103 -1.64 31.89 -12.50
N LEU A 104 -0.68 32.65 -11.95
CA LEU A 104 -0.94 33.93 -11.28
C LEU A 104 -1.56 34.94 -12.25
N LEU A 105 -0.94 35.15 -13.42
CA LEU A 105 -1.44 36.05 -14.45
C LEU A 105 -2.85 35.69 -14.91
N ARG A 106 -3.17 34.40 -15.02
CA ARG A 106 -4.50 33.94 -15.39
C ARG A 106 -5.52 34.23 -14.29
N CYS A 107 -5.20 33.93 -13.03
CA CYS A 107 -6.06 34.26 -11.90
C CYS A 107 -6.28 35.77 -11.78
N ALA A 108 -5.24 36.59 -11.98
CA ALA A 108 -5.37 38.05 -12.03
C ALA A 108 -6.28 38.50 -13.18
N ALA A 109 -6.10 37.94 -14.39
CA ALA A 109 -6.90 38.30 -15.55
C ALA A 109 -8.39 37.98 -15.34
N GLU A 110 -8.68 36.82 -14.74
CA GLU A 110 -10.04 36.40 -14.40
C GLU A 110 -10.64 37.29 -13.30
N PHE A 111 -9.91 37.49 -12.20
CA PHE A 111 -10.35 38.32 -11.09
C PHE A 111 -10.58 39.77 -11.53
N MET A 112 -9.71 40.35 -12.36
CA MET A 112 -9.79 41.75 -12.77
C MET A 112 -10.63 41.99 -14.03
N GLU A 113 -11.26 40.93 -14.55
CA GLU A 113 -12.09 40.95 -15.76
C GLU A 113 -11.34 41.54 -16.98
N MET A 114 -10.08 41.12 -17.18
CA MET A 114 -9.19 41.64 -18.23
C MET A 114 -9.45 40.97 -19.59
N LYS A 115 -10.64 41.19 -20.13
CA LYS A 115 -11.12 40.62 -21.40
C LYS A 115 -11.08 41.60 -22.58
N SER A 116 -10.76 42.87 -22.36
CA SER A 116 -10.68 43.90 -23.41
C SER A 116 -9.26 44.00 -23.97
N SER A 117 -9.13 44.05 -25.30
CA SER A 117 -7.89 44.39 -25.98
C SER A 117 -7.82 45.91 -26.23
N VAL A 118 -6.71 46.55 -25.82
CA VAL A 118 -6.59 48.02 -25.84
C VAL A 118 -5.53 48.52 -26.82
N SER A 119 -4.48 47.72 -27.07
CA SER A 119 -3.24 48.21 -27.74
C SER A 119 -2.76 47.34 -28.90
N GLY A 120 -3.66 46.59 -29.56
CA GLY A 120 -3.32 45.65 -30.65
C GLY A 120 -2.59 44.38 -30.20
N ALA A 121 -1.95 44.39 -29.02
CA ALA A 121 -1.64 43.19 -28.26
C ALA A 121 -2.94 42.60 -27.66
N GLY A 122 -3.09 41.27 -27.68
CA GLY A 122 -4.26 40.57 -27.14
C GLY A 122 -4.49 40.87 -25.66
N ASN A 123 -5.67 40.56 -25.12
CA ASN A 123 -5.91 40.76 -23.69
C ASN A 123 -5.14 39.73 -22.84
N LEU A 124 -4.91 40.02 -21.54
CA LEU A 124 -4.10 39.13 -20.68
C LEU A 124 -4.71 37.72 -20.58
N PHE A 125 -6.04 37.64 -20.60
CA PHE A 125 -6.77 36.38 -20.56
C PHE A 125 -6.49 35.50 -21.79
N GLU A 126 -6.52 36.07 -22.99
CA GLU A 126 -6.22 35.40 -24.26
C GLU A 126 -4.75 35.03 -24.37
N GLN A 127 -3.84 35.91 -23.94
CA GLN A 127 -2.40 35.61 -23.97
C GLN A 127 -2.06 34.44 -23.05
N THR A 128 -2.65 34.39 -21.85
CA THR A 128 -2.49 33.25 -20.93
C THR A 128 -3.16 31.99 -21.45
N GLU A 129 -4.34 32.08 -22.09
CA GLU A 129 -4.99 30.92 -22.73
C GLU A 129 -4.12 30.33 -23.83
N LYS A 130 -3.60 31.18 -24.72
CA LYS A 130 -2.71 30.75 -25.80
C LYS A 130 -1.43 30.09 -25.27
N SER A 131 -0.84 30.65 -24.22
CA SER A 131 0.33 30.03 -23.58
C SER A 131 0.01 28.67 -22.93
N PHE A 132 -1.21 28.49 -22.41
CA PHE A 132 -1.68 27.18 -21.93
C PHE A 132 -1.95 26.19 -23.07
N GLU A 133 -2.42 26.62 -24.25
CA GLU A 133 -2.52 25.75 -25.44
C GLU A 133 -1.15 25.21 -25.86
N GLU A 134 -0.10 26.02 -25.67
CA GLU A 134 1.30 25.65 -25.94
C GLU A 134 1.92 24.75 -24.84
N MET A 135 1.18 24.42 -23.77
CA MET A 135 1.66 23.57 -22.65
C MET A 135 2.16 22.18 -23.10
N ARG A 136 1.70 21.68 -24.25
CA ARG A 136 2.18 20.42 -24.83
C ARG A 136 3.70 20.44 -25.10
N TYR A 137 4.27 21.62 -25.35
CA TYR A 137 5.69 21.79 -25.69
C TYR A 137 6.57 22.09 -24.48
N TRP A 138 5.99 22.33 -23.29
CA TRP A 138 6.78 22.59 -22.08
C TRP A 138 7.67 21.40 -21.74
N THR A 139 8.82 21.66 -21.13
CA THR A 139 9.65 20.63 -20.48
C THR A 139 8.95 20.08 -19.23
N TRP A 140 9.43 18.95 -18.71
CA TRP A 140 8.93 18.39 -17.46
C TRP A 140 9.10 19.37 -16.29
N SER A 141 10.28 20.01 -16.18
CA SER A 141 10.57 21.00 -15.14
C SER A 141 9.61 22.18 -15.18
N GLU A 142 9.31 22.71 -16.37
CA GLU A 142 8.37 23.83 -16.55
C GLU A 142 6.95 23.47 -16.09
N LEU A 143 6.49 22.26 -16.40
CA LEU A 143 5.19 21.77 -15.93
C LEU A 143 5.14 21.65 -14.40
N LEU A 144 6.19 21.12 -13.78
CA LEU A 144 6.27 21.03 -12.31
C LEU A 144 6.31 22.42 -11.65
N MET A 145 7.00 23.38 -12.26
CA MET A 145 7.02 24.77 -11.78
C MET A 145 5.62 25.39 -11.80
N ALA A 146 4.87 25.20 -12.89
CA ALA A 146 3.48 25.66 -12.97
C ALA A 146 2.58 24.99 -11.91
N LEU A 147 2.73 23.68 -11.70
CA LEU A 147 1.98 22.94 -10.67
C LEU A 147 2.30 23.41 -9.24
N LYS A 148 3.57 23.72 -8.93
CA LYS A 148 3.97 24.31 -7.64
C LYS A 148 3.28 25.65 -7.39
N GLN A 149 3.16 26.48 -8.42
CA GLN A 149 2.48 27.77 -8.32
C GLN A 149 0.98 27.62 -8.08
N CYS A 150 0.34 26.61 -8.68
CA CYS A 150 -1.07 26.31 -8.39
C CYS A 150 -1.33 25.93 -6.92
N GLN A 151 -0.33 25.41 -6.20
CA GLN A 151 -0.49 24.96 -4.80
C GLN A 151 -0.73 26.13 -3.83
N GLY A 152 -0.10 27.29 -4.07
CA GLY A 152 -0.28 28.49 -3.27
C GLY A 152 -1.65 29.17 -3.47
N LEU A 153 -2.43 28.72 -4.46
CA LEU A 153 -3.68 29.35 -4.87
C LEU A 153 -4.94 28.56 -4.45
N LEU A 154 -4.78 27.40 -3.80
CA LEU A 154 -5.88 26.61 -3.23
C LEU A 154 -6.30 27.16 -1.86
N PRO A 155 -7.59 27.43 -1.58
CA PRO A 155 -8.80 27.01 -2.33
C PRO A 155 -9.40 28.09 -3.27
N ALA A 156 -8.74 29.24 -3.44
CA ALA A 156 -9.29 30.43 -4.11
C ALA A 156 -9.46 30.31 -5.65
N SER A 157 -9.10 29.19 -6.27
CA SER A 157 -9.02 29.04 -7.74
C SER A 157 -9.79 27.84 -8.32
N ASP A 158 -10.83 27.35 -7.65
CA ASP A 158 -11.70 26.29 -8.19
C ASP A 158 -12.41 26.68 -9.51
N SER A 159 -12.34 27.95 -9.96
CA SER A 159 -13.03 28.42 -11.17
C SER A 159 -12.21 28.34 -12.47
N SER A 160 -10.88 28.21 -12.41
CA SER A 160 -10.05 28.44 -13.60
C SER A 160 -9.76 27.20 -14.46
N GLY A 161 -9.99 26.00 -13.91
CA GLY A 161 -9.66 24.71 -14.57
C GLY A 161 -8.17 24.52 -14.90
N ILE A 162 -7.30 25.45 -14.49
CA ILE A 162 -5.87 25.44 -14.82
C ILE A 162 -5.17 24.26 -14.17
N LEU A 163 -5.44 24.05 -12.88
CA LEU A 163 -4.85 22.95 -12.12
C LEU A 163 -5.22 21.60 -12.76
N GLU A 164 -6.48 21.43 -13.15
CA GLU A 164 -6.95 20.24 -13.85
C GLU A 164 -6.23 20.04 -15.18
N ARG A 165 -6.09 21.08 -16.01
CA ARG A 165 -5.34 21.02 -17.27
C ARG A 165 -3.86 20.65 -17.06
N CYS A 166 -3.22 21.21 -16.04
CA CYS A 166 -1.82 20.89 -15.70
C CYS A 166 -1.67 19.44 -15.24
N LEU A 167 -2.57 18.96 -14.38
CA LEU A 167 -2.60 17.57 -13.93
C LEU A 167 -2.90 16.61 -15.10
N ASP A 168 -3.81 16.98 -16.00
CA ASP A 168 -4.13 16.20 -17.18
C ASP A 168 -2.97 16.09 -18.17
N SER A 169 -2.22 17.19 -18.36
CA SER A 169 -0.97 17.20 -19.13
C SER A 169 0.10 16.32 -18.46
N LEU A 170 0.22 16.40 -17.13
CA LEU A 170 1.14 15.58 -16.34
C LEU A 170 0.83 14.10 -16.50
N VAL A 171 -0.43 13.69 -16.28
CA VAL A 171 -0.86 12.30 -16.43
C VAL A 171 -0.71 11.83 -17.87
N GLY A 172 -1.02 12.66 -18.86
CA GLY A 172 -0.80 12.35 -20.27
C GLY A 172 0.67 12.05 -20.59
N ARG A 173 1.61 12.84 -20.06
CA ARG A 173 3.05 12.62 -20.22
C ARG A 173 3.53 11.36 -19.51
N LEU A 174 3.04 11.12 -18.30
CA LEU A 174 3.35 9.90 -17.55
C LEU A 174 2.86 8.65 -18.30
N ALA A 175 1.70 8.72 -18.97
CA ALA A 175 1.13 7.59 -19.70
C ALA A 175 1.97 7.28 -20.93
N LEU A 176 2.35 8.31 -21.70
CA LEU A 176 3.23 8.16 -22.86
C LEU A 176 4.63 7.64 -22.49
N ALA A 177 5.19 8.09 -21.36
CA ALA A 177 6.47 7.60 -20.87
C ALA A 177 6.40 6.12 -20.42
N SER A 178 5.23 5.67 -19.96
CA SER A 178 4.97 4.27 -19.63
C SER A 178 4.80 3.38 -20.87
N GLU A 179 4.25 3.92 -21.96
CA GLU A 179 3.99 3.17 -23.21
C GLU A 179 5.19 3.11 -24.17
N ALA A 180 6.07 4.12 -24.18
CA ALA A 180 7.22 4.22 -25.09
C ALA A 180 8.39 3.24 -24.81
N SER A 181 8.14 2.12 -24.11
CA SER A 181 9.15 1.12 -23.77
C SER A 181 9.00 -0.19 -24.56
N PRO A 182 9.63 -0.25 -25.74
CA PRO A 182 10.53 -1.34 -26.09
C PRO A 182 11.94 -0.78 -26.41
N CYS A 183 12.95 -1.22 -25.65
CA CYS A 183 14.38 -0.84 -25.69
C CYS A 183 15.04 -0.94 -27.10
N PRO A 184 16.21 -0.29 -27.40
CA PRO A 184 17.43 -0.27 -26.57
C PRO A 184 18.30 1.01 -26.50
N SER A 185 19.11 1.06 -25.43
CA SER A 185 20.41 1.72 -25.27
C SER A 185 20.69 3.07 -25.96
N THR A 186 20.72 4.15 -25.19
CA THR A 186 21.75 5.20 -25.34
C THR A 186 22.21 5.63 -23.95
N SER A 187 23.49 5.39 -23.70
CA SER A 187 24.23 5.89 -22.56
C SER A 187 24.54 7.38 -22.74
N SER A 188 24.30 8.20 -21.71
CA SER A 188 25.24 9.27 -21.35
C SER A 188 25.34 9.35 -19.83
N PRO A 189 26.56 9.35 -19.25
CA PRO A 189 26.78 9.48 -17.83
C PRO A 189 26.81 10.96 -17.46
N ASP A 190 26.11 11.36 -16.40
CA ASP A 190 26.51 12.46 -15.51
C ASP A 190 25.46 12.65 -14.39
N SER A 191 25.61 11.87 -13.32
CA SER A 191 25.41 12.38 -11.96
C SER A 191 26.06 11.42 -10.97
N SER A 192 27.05 11.94 -10.26
CA SER A 192 27.77 11.27 -9.20
C SER A 192 26.87 11.09 -7.97
N GLY A 193 26.43 9.87 -7.72
CA GLY A 193 25.70 9.50 -6.50
C GLY A 193 26.05 8.07 -6.08
N PHE A 194 27.10 7.96 -5.26
CA PHE A 194 27.48 6.84 -4.38
C PHE A 194 27.10 5.40 -4.83
N ARG A 195 28.03 4.69 -5.47
CA ARG A 195 27.98 3.23 -5.68
C ARG A 195 28.32 2.49 -4.39
N PHE A 196 27.43 1.62 -3.93
CA PHE A 196 27.81 0.37 -3.26
C PHE A 196 27.54 -0.78 -4.24
N SER A 197 28.61 -1.43 -4.68
CA SER A 197 28.57 -2.60 -5.56
C SER A 197 28.99 -3.83 -4.75
N CYS A 198 28.15 -4.87 -4.79
CA CYS A 198 28.55 -6.27 -4.68
C CYS A 198 27.59 -7.11 -5.55
N ASP A 199 28.13 -7.77 -6.56
CA ASP A 199 27.42 -8.67 -7.47
C ASP A 199 27.01 -9.99 -6.78
N THR A 200 25.76 -10.40 -6.97
CA THR A 200 25.41 -11.78 -7.35
C THR A 200 24.10 -11.80 -8.13
N LYS A 201 24.07 -12.67 -9.14
CA LYS A 201 23.13 -12.76 -10.28
C LYS A 201 21.63 -12.70 -9.92
N SER A 202 20.88 -12.03 -10.81
CA SER A 202 19.42 -12.11 -11.05
C SER A 202 18.49 -11.05 -10.45
N THR A 203 18.98 -9.87 -10.02
CA THR A 203 18.11 -8.77 -9.53
C THR A 203 18.19 -7.47 -10.33
N GLU A 204 19.02 -7.42 -11.37
CA GLU A 204 19.32 -6.19 -12.11
C GLU A 204 18.18 -5.75 -13.04
N SER A 205 17.41 -6.69 -13.60
CA SER A 205 16.24 -6.39 -14.45
C SER A 205 15.09 -5.76 -13.66
N LEU A 206 14.81 -6.25 -12.44
CA LEU A 206 13.76 -5.69 -11.58
C LEU A 206 14.18 -4.33 -11.00
N LYS A 207 15.45 -4.13 -10.64
CA LYS A 207 15.96 -2.82 -10.18
C LYS A 207 15.97 -1.78 -11.29
N THR A 208 16.32 -2.16 -12.52
CA THR A 208 16.27 -1.25 -13.68
C THR A 208 14.84 -0.91 -14.10
N VAL A 209 13.89 -1.85 -14.02
CA VAL A 209 12.45 -1.56 -14.23
C VAL A 209 11.86 -0.71 -13.10
N PHE A 210 12.24 -0.97 -11.84
CA PHE A 210 11.86 -0.17 -10.67
C PHE A 210 12.36 1.27 -10.82
N SER A 211 13.65 1.45 -11.16
CA SER A 211 14.27 2.77 -11.39
C SER A 211 13.65 3.53 -12.57
N ARG A 212 13.10 2.83 -13.58
CA ARG A 212 12.45 3.45 -14.74
C ARG A 212 10.97 3.74 -14.57
N THR A 213 10.29 3.14 -13.59
CA THR A 213 8.86 3.40 -13.32
C THR A 213 8.64 4.36 -12.17
N SER A 214 9.65 4.55 -11.31
CA SER A 214 9.61 5.47 -10.16
C SER A 214 10.38 6.78 -10.35
N TRP A 215 10.88 7.09 -11.55
CA TRP A 215 11.73 8.27 -11.80
C TRP A 215 11.06 9.59 -11.40
N TRP A 216 9.73 9.67 -11.51
CA TRP A 216 8.93 10.86 -11.22
C TRP A 216 8.43 10.93 -9.77
N PHE A 217 8.67 9.90 -8.94
CA PHE A 217 8.09 9.85 -7.59
C PHE A 217 8.60 10.98 -6.71
N GLU A 218 9.90 11.27 -6.78
CA GLU A 218 10.55 12.35 -6.03
C GLU A 218 10.05 13.72 -6.47
N ASP A 219 9.96 13.89 -7.78
CA ASP A 219 9.54 15.14 -8.41
C ASP A 219 8.14 15.56 -7.98
N LEU A 220 7.26 14.61 -7.64
CA LEU A 220 5.89 14.86 -7.21
C LEU A 220 5.69 14.91 -5.69
N LEU A 221 6.76 14.80 -4.89
CA LEU A 221 6.62 14.88 -3.43
C LEU A 221 6.22 16.27 -2.93
N PHE A 222 6.36 17.34 -3.70
CA PHE A 222 5.91 18.67 -3.25
C PHE A 222 4.37 18.77 -3.14
N LEU A 223 3.63 17.90 -3.83
CA LEU A 223 2.17 17.95 -3.90
C LEU A 223 1.51 17.89 -2.52
N SER A 224 0.46 18.70 -2.35
CA SER A 224 -0.41 18.63 -1.18
C SER A 224 -1.32 17.40 -1.23
N PRO A 225 -1.91 16.97 -0.11
CA PRO A 225 -2.88 15.86 -0.11
C PRO A 225 -4.03 16.04 -1.09
N VAL A 226 -4.55 17.27 -1.22
CA VAL A 226 -5.63 17.60 -2.17
C VAL A 226 -5.18 17.40 -3.61
N MET A 227 -3.96 17.84 -3.96
CA MET A 227 -3.42 17.65 -5.30
C MET A 227 -3.10 16.19 -5.61
N VAL A 228 -2.65 15.41 -4.62
CA VAL A 228 -2.45 13.95 -4.78
C VAL A 228 -3.78 13.25 -5.06
N GLU A 229 -4.85 13.64 -4.35
CA GLU A 229 -6.19 13.11 -4.62
C GLU A 229 -6.65 13.40 -6.05
N MET A 230 -6.50 14.64 -6.52
CA MET A 230 -6.84 15.02 -7.89
C MET A 230 -5.99 14.26 -8.92
N LEU A 231 -4.68 14.16 -8.67
CA LEU A 231 -3.75 13.44 -9.55
C LEU A 231 -4.16 11.97 -9.70
N VAL A 232 -4.39 11.27 -8.59
CA VAL A 232 -4.77 9.85 -8.63
C VAL A 232 -6.11 9.66 -9.34
N LYS A 233 -7.10 10.51 -9.10
CA LYS A 233 -8.37 10.45 -9.82
C LYS A 233 -8.20 10.63 -11.34
N SER A 234 -7.33 11.54 -11.77
CA SER A 234 -7.01 11.73 -13.20
C SER A 234 -6.21 10.54 -13.77
N MET A 235 -5.29 9.95 -13.00
CA MET A 235 -4.59 8.71 -13.39
C MET A 235 -5.57 7.55 -13.60
N VAL A 236 -6.50 7.34 -12.67
CA VAL A 236 -7.50 6.26 -12.75
C VAL A 236 -8.44 6.49 -13.94
N SER A 237 -8.91 7.73 -14.18
CA SER A 237 -9.79 8.03 -15.31
C SER A 237 -9.12 7.78 -16.67
N ARG A 238 -7.79 7.94 -16.74
CA ARG A 238 -6.96 7.65 -17.93
C ARG A 238 -6.44 6.22 -17.99
N LYS A 239 -6.94 5.31 -17.14
CA LYS A 239 -6.57 3.88 -17.09
C LYS A 239 -5.08 3.63 -16.86
N PHE A 240 -4.45 4.49 -16.05
CA PHE A 240 -3.07 4.29 -15.64
C PHE A 240 -2.93 3.01 -14.81
N ASP A 241 -1.75 2.37 -14.83
CA ASP A 241 -1.52 1.13 -14.09
C ASP A 241 -1.68 1.35 -12.57
N HIS A 242 -2.70 0.72 -11.99
CA HIS A 242 -3.03 0.80 -10.56
C HIS A 242 -1.88 0.31 -9.67
N ALA A 243 -1.04 -0.63 -10.13
CA ALA A 243 0.13 -1.07 -9.38
C ALA A 243 1.18 0.04 -9.25
N ILE A 244 1.40 0.84 -10.31
CA ILE A 244 2.31 1.98 -10.28
C ILE A 244 1.76 3.08 -9.36
N ILE A 245 0.46 3.38 -9.46
CA ILE A 245 -0.21 4.35 -8.58
C ILE A 245 -0.09 3.93 -7.12
N SER A 246 -0.39 2.66 -6.81
CA SER A 246 -0.28 2.13 -5.44
C SER A 246 1.13 2.29 -4.89
N ARG A 247 2.15 1.96 -5.68
CA ARG A 247 3.55 2.14 -5.31
C ARG A 247 3.92 3.60 -5.07
N PHE A 248 3.44 4.52 -5.92
CA PHE A 248 3.63 5.96 -5.71
C PHE A 248 3.00 6.43 -4.40
N LEU A 249 1.78 5.99 -4.09
CA LEU A 249 1.09 6.35 -2.85
C LEU A 249 1.83 5.87 -1.59
N VAL A 250 2.34 4.63 -1.61
CA VAL A 250 3.17 4.09 -0.52
C VAL A 250 4.48 4.88 -0.42
N TYR A 251 5.09 5.26 -1.54
CA TYR A 251 6.29 6.09 -1.57
C TYR A 251 6.05 7.49 -0.98
N PHE A 252 4.96 8.12 -1.38
CA PHE A 252 4.52 9.43 -0.90
C PHE A 252 4.28 9.40 0.62
N GLN A 253 3.61 8.36 1.12
CA GLN A 253 3.41 8.18 2.56
C GLN A 253 4.73 8.07 3.31
N LYS A 254 5.67 7.25 2.84
CA LYS A 254 6.97 7.03 3.50
C LYS A 254 7.81 8.30 3.55
N SER A 255 7.91 9.02 2.44
CA SER A 255 8.72 10.24 2.34
C SER A 255 8.16 11.38 3.19
N LYS A 256 6.84 11.63 3.14
CA LYS A 256 6.19 12.70 3.93
C LYS A 256 6.16 12.44 5.43
N SER A 257 6.39 11.20 5.87
CA SER A 257 6.36 10.84 7.28
C SER A 257 7.63 11.25 8.06
N CYS A 258 8.71 11.66 7.38
CA CYS A 258 9.99 11.90 8.03
C CYS A 258 10.07 13.27 8.74
N THR A 259 9.39 14.31 8.22
CA THR A 259 9.57 15.70 8.68
C THR A 259 8.29 16.42 9.13
N ALA A 260 7.13 15.81 8.96
CA ALA A 260 5.83 16.46 9.17
C ALA A 260 5.32 16.41 10.63
N SER A 261 4.47 17.38 10.98
CA SER A 261 3.71 17.39 12.25
C SER A 261 2.73 16.21 12.34
N SER A 262 2.24 15.88 13.54
CA SER A 262 1.31 14.75 13.71
C SER A 262 -0.01 14.93 12.95
N SER A 263 -0.49 16.17 12.78
CA SER A 263 -1.74 16.47 12.05
C SER A 263 -1.56 16.33 10.54
N GLU A 264 -0.43 16.80 10.00
CA GLU A 264 -0.09 16.65 8.58
C GLU A 264 0.14 15.17 8.23
N LYS A 265 0.82 14.43 9.10
CA LYS A 265 0.98 12.97 8.97
C LYS A 265 -0.36 12.26 8.90
N CYS A 266 -1.31 12.64 9.77
CA CYS A 266 -2.66 12.10 9.76
C CYS A 266 -3.34 12.36 8.40
N ARG A 267 -3.35 13.61 7.94
CA ARG A 267 -3.97 13.98 6.65
C ARG A 267 -3.35 13.24 5.47
N ASN A 268 -2.01 13.14 5.42
CA ASN A 268 -1.30 12.42 4.36
C ASN A 268 -1.69 10.94 4.33
N VAL A 269 -1.73 10.28 5.50
CA VAL A 269 -2.11 8.86 5.61
C VAL A 269 -3.57 8.64 5.24
N GLU A 270 -4.48 9.52 5.66
CA GLU A 270 -5.90 9.44 5.28
C GLU A 270 -6.09 9.54 3.77
N THR A 271 -5.47 10.54 3.12
CA THR A 271 -5.52 10.69 1.67
C THR A 271 -4.95 9.46 0.97
N VAL A 272 -3.81 8.93 1.43
CA VAL A 272 -3.23 7.71 0.84
C VAL A 272 -4.17 6.51 0.99
N ILE A 273 -4.81 6.32 2.14
CA ILE A 273 -5.78 5.24 2.35
C ILE A 273 -6.99 5.42 1.42
N ASP A 274 -7.52 6.64 1.33
CA ASP A 274 -8.68 6.94 0.48
C ASP A 274 -8.37 6.72 -1.00
N MET A 275 -7.16 7.10 -1.43
CA MET A 275 -6.71 6.89 -2.80
C MET A 275 -6.36 5.43 -3.11
N LEU A 276 -5.83 4.66 -2.16
CA LEU A 276 -5.64 3.22 -2.34
C LEU A 276 -6.98 2.48 -2.45
N TYR A 277 -8.00 2.93 -1.72
CA TYR A 277 -9.31 2.30 -1.70
C TYR A 277 -10.07 2.37 -3.04
N ILE A 278 -9.79 3.38 -3.86
CA ILE A 278 -10.38 3.52 -5.21
C ILE A 278 -9.66 2.69 -6.27
N LEU A 279 -8.46 2.18 -5.98
CA LEU A 279 -7.71 1.33 -6.90
C LEU A 279 -8.24 -0.10 -6.88
N ASP A 280 -7.78 -0.88 -7.86
CA ASP A 280 -7.95 -2.32 -7.83
C ASP A 280 -7.17 -2.89 -6.65
N GLN A 281 -7.90 -3.53 -5.73
CA GLN A 281 -7.36 -4.12 -4.51
C GLN A 281 -6.29 -5.19 -4.80
N SER A 282 -6.40 -5.89 -5.94
CA SER A 282 -5.39 -6.88 -6.35
C SER A 282 -4.02 -6.25 -6.65
N CYS A 283 -3.97 -4.95 -6.98
CA CYS A 283 -2.73 -4.23 -7.26
C CYS A 283 -2.03 -3.70 -5.99
N VAL A 284 -2.74 -3.65 -4.86
CA VAL A 284 -2.19 -3.10 -3.61
C VAL A 284 -1.62 -4.24 -2.77
N SER A 285 -0.30 -4.25 -2.57
CA SER A 285 0.34 -5.34 -1.82
C SER A 285 -0.10 -5.38 -0.35
N CYS A 286 -0.44 -6.56 0.16
CA CYS A 286 -0.76 -6.80 1.57
C CYS A 286 0.32 -6.26 2.53
N LYS A 287 1.61 -6.46 2.20
CA LYS A 287 2.73 -5.90 2.96
C LYS A 287 2.64 -4.37 3.14
N SER A 288 2.36 -3.64 2.07
CA SER A 288 2.26 -2.17 2.14
C SER A 288 1.07 -1.71 2.99
N LEU A 289 -0.05 -2.44 2.96
CA LEU A 289 -1.20 -2.14 3.81
C LEU A 289 -0.86 -2.28 5.30
N PHE A 290 -0.13 -3.33 5.69
CA PHE A 290 0.35 -3.49 7.07
C PHE A 290 1.41 -2.44 7.46
N GLU A 291 2.28 -2.03 6.53
CA GLU A 291 3.20 -0.91 6.77
C GLU A 291 2.45 0.40 7.04
N ILE A 292 1.42 0.70 6.25
CA ILE A 292 0.54 1.87 6.47
C ILE A 292 -0.22 1.72 7.80
N HIS A 293 -0.70 0.52 8.12
CA HIS A 293 -1.41 0.25 9.37
C HIS A 293 -0.53 0.51 10.60
N ARG A 294 0.73 0.09 10.58
CA ARG A 294 1.69 0.37 11.67
C ARG A 294 1.89 1.86 11.91
N VAL A 295 1.89 2.67 10.85
CA VAL A 295 1.95 4.14 10.98
C VAL A 295 0.62 4.70 11.50
N ALA A 296 -0.50 4.17 10.99
CA ALA A 296 -1.85 4.58 11.37
C ALA A 296 -2.17 4.37 12.86
N LEU A 297 -1.62 3.34 13.51
CA LEU A 297 -1.87 3.05 14.94
C LEU A 297 -1.44 4.20 15.87
N ASN A 298 -0.41 4.95 15.48
CA ASN A 298 0.09 6.09 16.25
C ASN A 298 -0.62 7.41 15.89
N LEU A 299 -1.58 7.39 14.98
CA LEU A 299 -2.28 8.56 14.46
C LEU A 299 -3.78 8.50 14.78
N LYS A 300 -4.37 9.67 15.00
CA LYS A 300 -5.82 9.79 15.23
C LYS A 300 -6.59 9.82 13.91
N LEU A 301 -6.54 8.73 13.15
CA LEU A 301 -7.27 8.62 11.88
C LEU A 301 -8.79 8.69 12.06
N SER A 302 -9.46 9.20 11.04
CA SER A 302 -10.92 9.13 10.91
C SER A 302 -11.40 7.68 10.95
N LYS A 303 -12.62 7.48 11.46
CA LYS A 303 -13.25 6.14 11.49
C LYS A 303 -13.45 5.59 10.06
N SER A 304 -13.73 6.45 9.10
CA SER A 304 -13.91 6.08 7.70
C SER A 304 -12.62 5.50 7.10
N SER A 305 -11.51 6.22 7.20
CA SER A 305 -10.22 5.79 6.66
C SER A 305 -9.72 4.53 7.38
N ARG A 306 -9.89 4.43 8.71
CA ARG A 306 -9.55 3.20 9.44
C ARG A 306 -10.33 2.00 8.93
N ASN A 307 -11.64 2.13 8.74
CA ASN A 307 -12.48 1.04 8.21
C ASN A 307 -12.09 0.65 6.79
N LYS A 308 -11.76 1.61 5.92
CA LYS A 308 -11.26 1.33 4.56
C LYS A 308 -9.97 0.52 4.62
N LEU A 309 -9.01 0.93 5.45
CA LEU A 309 -7.75 0.20 5.62
C LEU A 309 -7.97 -1.22 6.16
N GLU A 310 -8.81 -1.38 7.19
CA GLU A 310 -9.16 -2.69 7.75
C GLU A 310 -9.85 -3.59 6.70
N ASN A 311 -10.70 -3.01 5.84
CA ASN A 311 -11.34 -3.73 4.74
C ASN A 311 -10.32 -4.23 3.70
N MET A 312 -9.36 -3.38 3.30
CA MET A 312 -8.32 -3.76 2.34
C MET A 312 -7.38 -4.85 2.90
N ILE A 313 -7.05 -4.78 4.19
CA ILE A 313 -6.22 -5.80 4.85
C ILE A 313 -7.00 -7.11 4.96
N GLY A 314 -8.24 -7.06 5.44
CA GLY A 314 -9.06 -8.24 5.63
C GLY A 314 -9.37 -8.99 4.34
N SER A 315 -9.55 -8.30 3.21
CA SER A 315 -9.81 -8.96 1.92
C SER A 315 -8.60 -9.73 1.37
N GLN A 316 -7.38 -9.45 1.85
CA GLN A 316 -6.12 -10.06 1.42
C GLN A 316 -5.43 -10.85 2.55
N LEU A 317 -6.19 -11.30 3.55
CA LEU A 317 -5.65 -11.98 4.73
C LEU A 317 -4.91 -13.28 4.37
N ASP A 318 -5.24 -13.91 3.25
CA ASP A 318 -4.56 -15.09 2.70
C ASP A 318 -3.12 -14.83 2.22
N GLN A 319 -2.72 -13.56 2.12
CA GLN A 319 -1.37 -13.12 1.78
C GLN A 319 -0.59 -12.58 2.99
N ALA A 320 -1.21 -12.54 4.17
CA ALA A 320 -0.58 -12.03 5.38
C ALA A 320 0.36 -13.08 6.01
N THR A 321 1.32 -12.59 6.80
CA THR A 321 2.21 -13.41 7.62
C THR A 321 1.87 -13.25 9.10
N LEU A 322 2.34 -14.17 9.96
CA LEU A 322 2.12 -14.08 11.40
C LEU A 322 2.59 -12.73 11.97
N ASP A 323 3.79 -12.28 11.59
CA ASP A 323 4.36 -10.98 11.97
C ASP A 323 3.50 -9.76 11.60
N ASN A 324 2.61 -9.91 10.61
CA ASN A 324 1.66 -8.87 10.25
C ASN A 324 0.49 -8.78 11.25
N LEU A 325 0.08 -9.91 11.84
CA LEU A 325 -1.02 -10.00 12.81
C LEU A 325 -0.59 -9.65 14.24
N LEU A 326 0.70 -9.75 14.56
CA LEU A 326 1.27 -9.40 15.87
C LEU A 326 1.31 -7.88 16.08
N VAL A 327 0.12 -7.29 16.21
CA VAL A 327 -0.09 -5.86 16.48
C VAL A 327 -0.22 -5.66 18.00
N PRO A 328 0.58 -4.79 18.62
CA PRO A 328 0.47 -4.51 20.06
C PRO A 328 -0.92 -4.03 20.44
N SER A 329 -1.36 -4.41 21.64
CA SER A 329 -2.65 -3.96 22.16
C SER A 329 -2.70 -2.43 22.36
N PRO A 330 -3.89 -1.81 22.24
CA PRO A 330 -4.06 -0.39 22.55
C PRO A 330 -3.69 -0.07 24.01
N TYR A 331 -3.22 1.16 24.24
CA TYR A 331 -2.88 1.65 25.58
C TYR A 331 -4.01 1.41 26.59
N GLY A 332 -3.66 0.75 27.71
CA GLY A 332 -4.60 0.44 28.80
C GLY A 332 -5.22 -0.96 28.71
N MET A 333 -4.88 -1.77 27.70
CA MET A 333 -5.18 -3.20 27.68
C MET A 333 -4.02 -3.99 28.29
N ASN A 334 -4.34 -5.07 29.02
CA ASN A 334 -3.34 -5.88 29.71
C ASN A 334 -2.80 -7.05 28.87
N HIS A 335 -3.51 -7.46 27.82
CA HIS A 335 -3.06 -8.50 26.89
C HIS A 335 -2.04 -7.92 25.89
N LEU A 336 -1.16 -8.77 25.35
CA LEU A 336 0.00 -8.33 24.55
C LEU A 336 -0.40 -7.82 23.16
N TYR A 337 -1.35 -8.49 22.51
CA TYR A 337 -1.71 -8.24 21.11
C TYR A 337 -3.18 -7.81 20.93
N ASP A 338 -3.49 -7.00 19.92
CA ASP A 338 -4.86 -6.60 19.58
C ASP A 338 -5.61 -7.72 18.85
N VAL A 339 -6.13 -8.67 19.62
CA VAL A 339 -6.94 -9.79 19.11
C VAL A 339 -8.22 -9.31 18.42
N ASN A 340 -8.82 -8.21 18.89
CA ASN A 340 -10.05 -7.69 18.31
C ASN A 340 -9.83 -7.13 16.90
N LEU A 341 -8.65 -6.57 16.63
CA LEU A 341 -8.25 -6.16 15.29
C LEU A 341 -8.17 -7.37 14.33
N VAL A 342 -7.52 -8.46 14.75
CA VAL A 342 -7.41 -9.68 13.92
C VAL A 342 -8.79 -10.30 13.65
N LEU A 343 -9.67 -10.35 14.66
CA LEU A 343 -11.06 -10.78 14.47
C LEU A 343 -11.82 -9.90 13.47
N ARG A 344 -11.54 -8.59 13.42
CA ARG A 344 -12.13 -7.69 12.42
C ARG A 344 -11.61 -7.98 11.01
N PHE A 345 -10.30 -8.20 10.84
CA PHE A 345 -9.74 -8.61 9.54
C PHE A 345 -10.37 -9.91 9.05
N LEU A 346 -10.48 -10.90 9.94
CA LEU A 346 -11.09 -12.18 9.62
C LEU A 346 -12.57 -12.03 9.25
N LYS A 347 -13.32 -11.21 9.99
CA LYS A 347 -14.72 -10.91 9.66
C LYS A 347 -14.87 -10.29 8.27
N VAL A 348 -13.95 -9.41 7.86
CA VAL A 348 -13.93 -8.84 6.51
C VAL A 348 -13.62 -9.93 5.48
N PHE A 349 -12.61 -10.76 5.71
CA PHE A 349 -12.25 -11.88 4.82
C PHE A 349 -13.44 -12.80 4.54
N LEU A 350 -14.22 -13.11 5.59
CA LEU A 350 -15.38 -13.99 5.51
C LEU A 350 -16.64 -13.32 4.93
N ARG A 351 -16.64 -11.98 4.76
CA ARG A 351 -17.81 -11.22 4.29
C ARG A 351 -18.17 -11.52 2.83
N GLU A 352 -17.20 -11.95 2.02
CA GLU A 352 -17.43 -12.38 0.63
C GLU A 352 -18.23 -13.70 0.55
N GLY A 353 -18.44 -14.39 1.67
CA GLY A 353 -19.20 -15.63 1.76
C GLY A 353 -18.36 -16.86 1.40
N PHE A 354 -18.58 -17.96 2.12
CA PHE A 354 -17.81 -19.21 1.97
C PHE A 354 -17.87 -19.82 0.56
N CYS A 355 -18.91 -19.49 -0.23
CA CYS A 355 -19.10 -20.02 -1.58
C CYS A 355 -18.22 -19.34 -2.64
N HIS A 356 -17.73 -18.13 -2.38
CA HIS A 356 -16.91 -17.34 -3.32
C HIS A 356 -15.41 -17.43 -3.00
N LEU A 357 -15.04 -17.85 -1.80
CA LEU A 357 -13.66 -18.09 -1.41
C LEU A 357 -13.18 -19.44 -1.95
N SER A 358 -12.08 -19.45 -2.70
CA SER A 358 -11.43 -20.71 -3.06
C SER A 358 -10.97 -21.44 -1.79
N ALA A 359 -11.11 -22.77 -1.75
CA ALA A 359 -10.64 -23.59 -0.64
C ALA A 359 -9.16 -23.32 -0.29
N MET A 360 -8.32 -23.06 -1.30
CA MET A 360 -6.90 -22.72 -1.09
C MET A 360 -6.70 -21.45 -0.25
N ARG A 361 -7.47 -20.38 -0.53
CA ARG A 361 -7.38 -19.13 0.25
C ARG A 361 -7.88 -19.33 1.67
N LEU A 362 -9.00 -20.05 1.82
CA LEU A 362 -9.58 -20.34 3.13
C LEU A 362 -8.63 -21.18 4.00
N ASN A 363 -8.02 -22.23 3.46
CA ASN A 363 -7.06 -23.06 4.18
C ASN A 363 -5.80 -22.27 4.57
N LYS A 364 -5.29 -21.39 3.69
CA LYS A 364 -4.17 -20.50 4.04
C LYS A 364 -4.49 -19.58 5.23
N VAL A 365 -5.68 -18.98 5.23
CA VAL A 365 -6.12 -18.15 6.36
C VAL A 365 -6.33 -18.99 7.61
N ALA A 366 -6.84 -20.22 7.49
CA ALA A 366 -6.97 -21.13 8.62
C ALA A 366 -5.61 -21.45 9.25
N SER A 367 -4.63 -21.86 8.45
CA SER A 367 -3.27 -22.12 8.95
C SER A 367 -2.64 -20.87 9.59
N LEU A 368 -2.85 -19.68 9.01
CA LEU A 368 -2.36 -18.42 9.60
C LEU A 368 -3.05 -18.13 10.94
N MET A 369 -4.36 -18.33 11.03
CA MET A 369 -5.12 -18.15 12.26
C MET A 369 -4.72 -19.16 13.34
N ASP A 370 -4.46 -20.41 12.97
CA ASP A 370 -4.05 -21.45 13.93
C ASP A 370 -2.67 -21.11 14.52
N LEU A 371 -1.73 -20.63 13.71
CA LEU A 371 -0.45 -20.07 14.20
C LEU A 371 -0.66 -18.87 15.14
N TYR A 372 -1.56 -17.95 14.77
CA TYR A 372 -1.86 -16.79 15.60
C TYR A 372 -2.53 -17.18 16.93
N ILE A 373 -3.45 -18.14 16.92
CA ILE A 373 -4.13 -18.65 18.12
C ILE A 373 -3.12 -19.32 19.06
N ALA A 374 -2.18 -20.09 18.51
CA ALA A 374 -1.10 -20.69 19.30
C ALA A 374 -0.17 -19.63 19.93
N GLU A 375 0.10 -18.52 19.24
CA GLU A 375 0.92 -17.42 19.75
C GLU A 375 0.23 -16.61 20.87
N VAL A 376 -1.09 -16.43 20.82
CA VAL A 376 -1.83 -15.67 21.84
C VAL A 376 -2.33 -16.54 23.01
N ALA A 377 -2.39 -17.87 22.85
CA ALA A 377 -2.85 -18.79 23.89
C ALA A 377 -2.08 -18.70 25.22
N PRO A 378 -0.76 -18.46 25.26
CA PRO A 378 -0.01 -18.32 26.50
C PRO A 378 -0.20 -16.99 27.24
N ASP A 379 -1.00 -16.05 26.72
CA ASP A 379 -1.22 -14.75 27.35
C ASP A 379 -2.19 -14.85 28.54
N PRO A 380 -1.74 -14.62 29.80
CA PRO A 380 -2.57 -14.76 31.00
C PRO A 380 -3.67 -13.69 31.12
N TYR A 381 -3.62 -12.63 30.31
CA TYR A 381 -4.62 -11.56 30.31
C TYR A 381 -5.64 -11.72 29.18
N LEU A 382 -5.53 -12.75 28.35
CA LEU A 382 -6.49 -13.04 27.29
C LEU A 382 -7.80 -13.57 27.91
N LYS A 383 -8.91 -12.90 27.62
CA LYS A 383 -10.21 -13.29 28.20
C LYS A 383 -10.77 -14.55 27.54
N PRO A 384 -11.48 -15.43 28.28
CA PRO A 384 -12.04 -16.68 27.74
C PRO A 384 -12.99 -16.47 26.56
N LEU A 385 -13.81 -15.41 26.63
CA LEU A 385 -14.75 -15.08 25.55
C LEU A 385 -14.05 -14.65 24.25
N ILE A 386 -12.90 -13.97 24.37
CA ILE A 386 -12.13 -13.53 23.21
C ILE A 386 -11.39 -14.73 22.60
N PHE A 387 -10.80 -15.58 23.45
CA PHE A 387 -10.17 -16.82 23.01
C PHE A 387 -11.19 -17.72 22.30
N LEU A 388 -12.35 -17.97 22.91
CA LEU A 388 -13.44 -18.73 22.29
C LEU A 388 -13.86 -18.16 20.93
N ALA A 389 -13.98 -16.84 20.82
CA ALA A 389 -14.30 -16.18 19.55
C ALA A 389 -13.24 -16.43 18.47
N LEU A 390 -11.94 -16.48 18.83
CA LEU A 390 -10.88 -16.83 17.87
C LEU A 390 -11.00 -18.27 17.37
N VAL A 391 -11.14 -19.23 18.28
CA VAL A 391 -11.15 -20.66 17.91
C VAL A 391 -12.36 -21.01 17.03
N THR A 392 -13.48 -20.33 17.26
CA THR A 392 -14.75 -20.55 16.56
C THR A 392 -14.97 -19.63 15.34
N ALA A 393 -14.04 -18.71 15.04
CA ALA A 393 -14.24 -17.72 13.99
C ALA A 393 -14.28 -18.30 12.56
N LEU A 394 -13.64 -19.46 12.35
CA LEU A 394 -13.56 -20.13 11.05
C LEU A 394 -14.44 -21.39 11.02
N PRO A 395 -15.08 -21.72 9.88
CA PRO A 395 -15.88 -22.93 9.75
C PRO A 395 -14.99 -24.17 9.79
N GLU A 396 -15.58 -25.31 10.14
CA GLU A 396 -14.85 -26.59 10.19
C GLU A 396 -14.28 -27.01 8.84
N SER A 397 -14.91 -26.61 7.73
CA SER A 397 -14.44 -26.89 6.37
C SER A 397 -13.14 -26.18 6.01
N ALA A 398 -12.74 -25.14 6.76
CA ALA A 398 -11.51 -24.39 6.51
C ALA A 398 -10.25 -25.13 6.95
N ARG A 399 -10.40 -26.16 7.79
CA ARG A 399 -9.29 -26.88 8.43
C ARG A 399 -9.24 -28.33 8.00
N ASP A 400 -8.05 -28.79 7.65
CA ASP A 400 -7.79 -30.19 7.35
C ASP A 400 -7.49 -31.00 8.63
N SER A 401 -6.82 -30.36 9.61
CA SER A 401 -6.55 -30.90 10.95
C SER A 401 -6.95 -29.91 12.04
N TYR A 402 -7.20 -30.41 13.24
CA TYR A 402 -7.45 -29.62 14.45
C TYR A 402 -6.31 -29.76 15.49
N ASP A 403 -5.18 -30.36 15.13
CA ASP A 403 -4.08 -30.64 16.05
C ASP A 403 -3.44 -29.35 16.60
N GLU A 404 -3.26 -28.33 15.75
CA GLU A 404 -2.72 -27.03 16.14
C GLU A 404 -3.68 -26.30 17.09
N ILE A 405 -4.98 -26.39 16.81
CA ILE A 405 -6.02 -25.84 17.69
C ILE A 405 -6.04 -26.57 19.03
N TYR A 406 -5.91 -27.89 19.04
CA TYR A 406 -5.79 -28.68 20.27
C TYR A 406 -4.60 -28.22 21.10
N GLY A 407 -3.42 -28.06 20.48
CA GLY A 407 -2.23 -27.56 21.17
C GLY A 407 -2.44 -26.17 21.76
N ALA A 408 -3.09 -25.26 21.02
CA ALA A 408 -3.38 -23.93 21.53
C ALA A 408 -4.42 -23.94 22.67
N VAL A 409 -5.45 -24.79 22.60
CA VAL A 409 -6.43 -24.96 23.69
C VAL A 409 -5.78 -25.56 24.92
N ASP A 410 -4.94 -26.59 24.78
CA ASP A 410 -4.20 -27.17 25.91
C ASP A 410 -3.31 -26.13 26.59
N MET A 411 -2.60 -25.33 25.78
CA MET A 411 -1.77 -24.25 26.31
C MET A 411 -2.58 -23.16 27.00
N TYR A 412 -3.73 -22.78 26.44
CA TYR A 412 -4.61 -21.79 27.06
C TYR A 412 -5.15 -22.29 28.41
N LEU A 413 -5.59 -23.55 28.49
CA LEU A 413 -6.09 -24.16 29.73
C LEU A 413 -4.99 -24.30 30.79
N GLU A 414 -3.74 -24.54 30.39
CA GLU A 414 -2.58 -24.55 31.29
C GLU A 414 -2.37 -23.18 31.96
N VAL A 415 -2.39 -22.11 31.16
CA VAL A 415 -2.18 -20.73 31.67
C VAL A 415 -3.39 -20.22 32.45
N HIS A 416 -4.61 -20.66 32.10
CA HIS A 416 -5.86 -20.22 32.72
C HIS A 416 -6.46 -21.30 33.64
N SER A 417 -5.71 -21.72 34.65
CA SER A 417 -6.14 -22.74 35.61
C SER A 417 -7.38 -22.35 36.43
N GLY A 418 -7.71 -21.05 36.52
CA GLY A 418 -8.86 -20.52 37.26
C GLY A 418 -10.20 -20.49 36.51
N LEU A 419 -10.29 -21.07 35.31
CA LEU A 419 -11.54 -21.10 34.51
C LEU A 419 -12.63 -21.93 35.18
N SER A 420 -13.89 -21.52 35.00
CA SER A 420 -15.04 -22.34 35.40
C SER A 420 -15.17 -23.58 34.52
N GLU A 421 -15.80 -24.64 35.02
CA GLU A 421 -16.04 -25.84 34.23
C GLU A 421 -16.91 -25.55 33.00
N GLU A 422 -17.87 -24.62 33.09
CA GLU A 422 -18.67 -24.18 31.94
C GLU A 422 -17.83 -23.47 30.87
N GLU A 423 -16.83 -22.68 31.27
CA GLU A 423 -15.92 -22.00 30.34
C GLU A 423 -14.99 -23.01 29.66
N LYS A 424 -14.40 -23.93 30.42
CA LYS A 424 -13.60 -25.04 29.88
C LYS A 424 -14.40 -25.85 28.88
N MET A 425 -15.64 -26.22 29.24
CA MET A 425 -16.57 -26.92 28.36
C MET A 425 -16.80 -26.18 27.05
N LYS A 426 -17.12 -24.88 27.09
CA LYS A 426 -17.34 -24.07 25.88
C LYS A 426 -16.13 -24.02 24.96
N ILE A 427 -14.94 -23.83 25.54
CA ILE A 427 -13.69 -23.79 24.76
C ILE A 427 -13.39 -25.16 24.15
N CYS A 428 -13.52 -26.24 24.92
CA CYS A 428 -13.23 -27.60 24.44
C CYS A 428 -14.24 -28.08 23.39
N CYS A 429 -15.50 -27.63 23.45
CA CYS A 429 -16.51 -27.93 22.42
C CYS A 429 -16.18 -27.33 21.04
N ALA A 430 -15.24 -26.39 20.94
CA ALA A 430 -14.80 -25.86 19.65
C ALA A 430 -13.91 -26.84 18.86
N LEU A 431 -13.42 -27.91 19.49
CA LEU A 431 -12.58 -28.93 18.85
C LEU A 431 -13.41 -29.92 18.03
N ASN A 432 -13.05 -30.08 16.75
CA ASN A 432 -13.58 -31.17 15.94
C ASN A 432 -12.75 -32.45 16.16
N HIS A 433 -13.26 -33.36 16.98
CA HIS A 433 -12.60 -34.62 17.34
C HIS A 433 -12.44 -35.60 16.16
N GLU A 434 -13.23 -35.45 15.10
CA GLU A 434 -13.09 -36.27 13.88
C GLU A 434 -11.85 -35.87 13.07
N LYS A 435 -11.47 -34.59 13.09
CA LYS A 435 -10.31 -34.03 12.38
C LYS A 435 -9.02 -34.01 13.19
N LEU A 436 -9.02 -34.46 14.44
CA LEU A 436 -7.80 -34.66 15.23
C LEU A 436 -6.99 -35.87 14.76
N SER A 437 -5.67 -35.82 14.86
CA SER A 437 -4.85 -37.01 14.66
C SER A 437 -5.08 -38.05 15.77
N ALA A 438 -4.71 -39.31 15.51
CA ALA A 438 -4.82 -40.36 16.52
C ALA A 438 -3.94 -40.07 17.76
N GLU A 439 -2.80 -39.41 17.57
CA GLU A 439 -1.90 -39.00 18.65
C GLU A 439 -2.53 -37.91 19.52
N SER A 440 -3.07 -36.85 18.91
CA SER A 440 -3.78 -35.78 19.63
C SER A 440 -5.00 -36.30 20.39
N CYS A 441 -5.74 -37.26 19.83
CA CYS A 441 -6.85 -37.91 20.53
C CYS A 441 -6.41 -38.64 21.81
N ILE A 442 -5.26 -39.34 21.77
CA ILE A 442 -4.70 -40.03 22.94
C ILE A 442 -4.29 -39.01 23.99
N GLN A 443 -3.54 -37.97 23.59
CA GLN A 443 -3.11 -36.90 24.49
C GLN A 443 -4.30 -36.21 25.14
N LEU A 444 -5.34 -35.86 24.38
CA LEU A 444 -6.57 -35.25 24.88
C LEU A 444 -7.28 -36.16 25.89
N SER A 445 -7.42 -37.46 25.59
CA SER A 445 -8.11 -38.41 26.47
C SER A 445 -7.42 -38.62 27.82
N GLN A 446 -6.11 -38.39 27.89
CA GLN A 446 -5.30 -38.56 29.10
C GLN A 446 -5.07 -37.24 29.86
N ASN A 447 -5.47 -36.11 29.28
CA ASN A 447 -5.17 -34.80 29.82
C ASN A 447 -6.22 -34.37 30.88
N PRO A 448 -5.85 -34.23 32.16
CA PRO A 448 -6.78 -33.90 33.24
C PRO A 448 -7.31 -32.46 33.19
N LYS A 449 -6.70 -31.58 32.38
CA LYS A 449 -7.13 -30.18 32.21
C LYS A 449 -8.43 -30.09 31.40
N PHE A 450 -8.72 -31.11 30.60
CA PHE A 450 -9.90 -31.15 29.75
C PHE A 450 -11.09 -31.76 30.50
N PRO A 451 -12.32 -31.28 30.25
CA PRO A 451 -13.52 -31.90 30.80
C PRO A 451 -13.66 -33.36 30.35
N SER A 452 -14.22 -34.20 31.23
CA SER A 452 -14.41 -35.64 30.98
C SER A 452 -15.22 -35.92 29.71
N SER A 453 -16.18 -35.05 29.36
CA SER A 453 -16.96 -35.17 28.12
C SER A 453 -16.10 -35.07 26.85
N SER A 454 -15.06 -34.22 26.85
CA SER A 454 -14.15 -34.08 25.70
C SER A 454 -13.25 -35.30 25.57
N ALA A 455 -12.76 -35.85 26.69
CA ALA A 455 -12.00 -37.10 26.69
C ALA A 455 -12.82 -38.26 26.11
N VAL A 456 -14.10 -38.38 26.49
CA VAL A 456 -15.03 -39.38 25.94
C VAL A 456 -15.24 -39.18 24.44
N GLN A 457 -15.43 -37.95 23.96
CA GLN A 457 -15.59 -37.66 22.54
C GLN A 457 -14.35 -38.04 21.72
N ALA A 458 -13.14 -37.74 22.21
CA ALA A 458 -11.89 -38.14 21.57
C ALA A 458 -11.75 -39.67 21.45
N LEU A 459 -12.11 -40.41 22.50
CA LEU A 459 -12.10 -41.88 22.49
C LEU A 459 -13.11 -42.46 21.49
N ILE A 460 -14.31 -41.89 21.39
CA ILE A 460 -15.33 -42.29 20.40
C ILE A 460 -14.81 -42.08 18.98
N SER A 461 -14.22 -40.92 18.69
CA SER A 461 -13.64 -40.62 17.36
C SER A 461 -12.48 -41.57 17.00
N GLN A 462 -11.65 -41.94 17.98
CA GLN A 462 -10.59 -42.94 17.79
C GLN A 462 -11.17 -44.32 17.48
N GLN A 463 -12.20 -44.76 18.21
CA GLN A 463 -12.85 -46.04 17.98
C GLN A 463 -13.49 -46.11 16.58
N PHE A 464 -14.09 -45.01 16.12
CA PHE A 464 -14.67 -44.92 14.78
C PHE A 464 -13.60 -45.03 13.68
N LYS A 465 -12.47 -44.32 13.81
CA LYS A 465 -11.34 -44.41 12.87
C LYS A 465 -10.77 -45.83 12.79
N LEU A 466 -10.58 -46.49 13.93
CA LEU A 466 -10.12 -47.89 13.98
C LEU A 466 -11.09 -48.84 13.29
N LYS A 467 -12.41 -48.71 13.56
CA LYS A 467 -13.44 -49.52 12.89
C LYS A 467 -13.45 -49.29 11.38
N SER A 468 -13.32 -48.05 10.92
CA SER A 468 -13.26 -47.71 9.49
C SER A 468 -12.05 -48.37 8.80
N LEU A 469 -10.86 -48.31 9.41
CA LEU A 469 -9.66 -48.98 8.89
C LEU A 469 -9.78 -50.50 8.84
N LEU A 470 -10.40 -51.11 9.85
CA LEU A 470 -10.67 -52.55 9.88
C LEU A 470 -11.65 -52.96 8.76
N HIS A 471 -12.71 -52.18 8.53
CA HIS A 471 -13.64 -52.42 7.43
C HIS A 471 -12.99 -52.22 6.04
N ALA A 472 -12.14 -51.19 5.87
CA ALA A 472 -11.38 -50.98 4.63
C ALA A 472 -10.42 -52.15 4.32
N THR A 473 -9.81 -52.73 5.36
CA THR A 473 -8.91 -53.89 5.26
C THR A 473 -9.66 -55.20 4.95
N ASN A 474 -10.89 -55.34 5.45
CA ASN A 474 -11.73 -56.49 5.16
C ASN A 474 -12.29 -56.47 3.72
N ASN A 475 -12.60 -55.29 3.18
CA ASN A 475 -13.07 -55.12 1.80
C ASN A 475 -11.95 -55.26 0.75
N THR A 476 -10.69 -55.05 1.12
CA THR A 476 -9.54 -55.29 0.20
C THR A 476 -9.22 -56.79 0.07
N LYS A 477 -9.65 -57.62 1.00
CA LYS A 477 -9.50 -59.09 0.92
C LYS A 477 -10.55 -59.77 0.04
N SER A 478 -11.65 -59.10 -0.34
CA SER A 478 -12.72 -59.68 -1.16
C SER A 478 -12.56 -59.46 -2.67
N CYS A 479 -11.46 -58.85 -3.13
CA CYS A 479 -11.23 -58.56 -4.56
C CYS A 479 -10.14 -59.43 -5.20
N ALA A 480 -9.65 -60.47 -4.51
CA ALA A 480 -8.65 -61.41 -5.03
C ALA A 480 -9.24 -62.72 -5.56
N ASP A 481 -10.50 -63.05 -5.26
CA ASP A 481 -11.15 -64.29 -5.73
C ASP A 481 -12.53 -64.00 -6.35
N SER A 482 -12.57 -63.81 -7.66
CA SER A 482 -13.71 -64.20 -8.49
C SER A 482 -13.36 -64.09 -9.98
N SER A 483 -12.68 -65.12 -10.48
CA SER A 483 -12.79 -65.55 -11.87
C SER A 483 -13.06 -67.06 -11.87
N SER A 484 -14.33 -67.44 -12.08
CA SER A 484 -14.75 -68.30 -13.19
C SER A 484 -16.08 -69.04 -12.95
N ARG A 485 -16.93 -68.92 -13.97
CA ARG A 485 -17.97 -69.85 -14.51
C ARG A 485 -19.41 -69.83 -13.97
N ALA A 486 -20.30 -69.64 -14.96
CA ALA A 486 -21.72 -70.02 -15.02
C ALA A 486 -21.92 -71.53 -14.72
N THR A 487 -23.07 -72.03 -14.29
CA THR A 487 -24.43 -71.96 -14.88
C THR A 487 -25.48 -72.51 -13.90
N GLU A 488 -26.74 -72.10 -14.08
CA GLU A 488 -28.02 -72.77 -13.75
C GLU A 488 -28.56 -72.87 -12.30
N ALA A 489 -29.57 -72.02 -12.05
CA ALA A 489 -30.94 -72.28 -11.59
C ALA A 489 -31.26 -73.32 -10.50
N GLY A 490 -32.02 -72.86 -9.48
CA GLY A 490 -33.18 -73.61 -8.97
C GLY A 490 -33.34 -73.75 -7.45
N ASN A 491 -34.33 -73.02 -6.92
CA ASN A 491 -35.20 -73.34 -5.78
C ASN A 491 -34.85 -73.02 -4.32
N GLU A 492 -35.97 -72.66 -3.65
CA GLU A 492 -36.22 -72.09 -2.34
C GLU A 492 -35.86 -73.00 -1.15
N SER A 493 -35.57 -72.41 0.01
CA SER A 493 -36.42 -72.47 1.22
C SER A 493 -35.69 -72.10 2.53
N LYS A 494 -36.50 -71.66 3.50
CA LYS A 494 -36.24 -71.13 4.85
C LYS A 494 -35.36 -72.03 5.74
N LYS A 495 -34.64 -71.45 6.72
CA LYS A 495 -35.03 -71.34 8.17
C LYS A 495 -33.81 -71.27 9.13
N ASP A 496 -33.98 -70.43 10.15
CA ASP A 496 -33.48 -70.45 11.55
C ASP A 496 -31.99 -70.59 11.96
N LYS A 497 -31.59 -69.61 12.79
CA LYS A 497 -30.88 -69.67 14.09
C LYS A 497 -29.91 -70.83 14.35
N SER A 498 -28.67 -70.51 14.72
CA SER A 498 -28.15 -70.68 16.10
C SER A 498 -26.68 -70.23 16.21
N GLU A 499 -26.31 -69.89 17.43
CA GLU A 499 -24.99 -69.47 17.89
C GLU A 499 -23.95 -70.58 17.69
N GLU A 500 -22.77 -70.25 17.16
CA GLU A 500 -21.55 -71.02 17.38
C GLU A 500 -20.39 -70.07 17.73
N GLN A 501 -20.13 -70.00 19.03
CA GLN A 501 -18.79 -69.87 19.56
C GLN A 501 -17.92 -71.00 18.97
N VAL A 502 -16.63 -70.73 18.64
CA VAL A 502 -15.45 -71.62 18.84
C VAL A 502 -14.31 -71.30 17.84
N VAL A 503 -13.09 -71.23 18.39
CA VAL A 503 -11.73 -71.31 17.81
C VAL A 503 -11.03 -70.08 17.19
N LEU A 504 -10.07 -69.57 17.98
CA LEU A 504 -8.78 -69.06 17.52
C LEU A 504 -8.13 -69.98 16.47
N PHE A 505 -8.05 -69.56 15.20
CA PHE A 505 -7.03 -70.10 14.30
C PHE A 505 -6.09 -69.00 13.85
N ALA A 506 -4.84 -69.15 14.29
CA ALA A 506 -3.67 -68.45 13.79
C ALA A 506 -3.52 -68.72 12.29
N GLY A 507 -3.96 -67.77 11.46
CA GLY A 507 -3.55 -67.67 10.07
C GLY A 507 -2.23 -66.91 10.02
N SER A 508 -1.14 -67.64 9.79
CA SER A 508 0.21 -67.13 9.52
C SER A 508 0.17 -66.02 8.46
N LEU A 509 0.14 -64.76 8.90
CA LEU A 509 0.45 -63.61 8.06
C LEU A 509 1.94 -63.68 7.72
N ASP A 510 2.25 -63.63 6.43
CA ASP A 510 3.58 -63.74 5.85
C ASP A 510 4.42 -62.45 6.09
N LEU A 511 4.47 -62.00 7.35
CA LEU A 511 5.27 -60.87 7.84
C LEU A 511 6.77 -61.05 7.53
N GLN A 512 7.19 -62.28 7.26
CA GLN A 512 8.58 -62.58 6.90
C GLN A 512 8.90 -62.26 5.44
N ALA A 513 7.94 -62.33 4.52
CA ALA A 513 8.13 -61.94 3.12
C ALA A 513 8.15 -60.41 2.97
N ASP A 514 7.20 -59.72 3.61
CA ASP A 514 7.12 -58.24 3.57
C ASP A 514 8.28 -57.57 4.32
N SER A 515 8.72 -58.14 5.45
CA SER A 515 9.92 -57.62 6.14
C SER A 515 11.22 -57.83 5.34
N LYS A 516 11.32 -58.90 4.55
CA LYS A 516 12.45 -59.10 3.62
C LYS A 516 12.40 -58.11 2.46
N ASN A 517 11.22 -57.84 1.91
CA ASN A 517 11.05 -56.92 0.80
C ASN A 517 11.32 -55.47 1.24
N LEU A 518 10.81 -55.06 2.41
CA LEU A 518 11.09 -53.76 3.01
C LEU A 518 12.59 -53.59 3.34
N ARG A 519 13.25 -54.65 3.84
CA ARG A 519 14.70 -54.65 4.08
C ARG A 519 15.49 -54.49 2.79
N ALA A 520 15.11 -55.18 1.72
CA ALA A 520 15.74 -55.03 0.40
C ALA A 520 15.55 -53.61 -0.16
N HIS A 521 14.36 -53.02 0.03
CA HIS A 521 14.06 -51.65 -0.39
C HIS A 521 14.87 -50.61 0.40
N LEU A 522 14.99 -50.78 1.72
CA LEU A 522 15.82 -49.92 2.58
C LEU A 522 17.31 -50.02 2.22
N GLN A 523 17.82 -51.22 1.95
CA GLN A 523 19.19 -51.42 1.46
C GLN A 523 19.40 -50.76 0.09
N GLY A 524 18.42 -50.85 -0.80
CA GLY A 524 18.43 -50.16 -2.10
C GLY A 524 18.44 -48.64 -1.96
N MET A 525 17.64 -48.07 -1.05
CA MET A 525 17.66 -46.63 -0.76
C MET A 525 19.00 -46.20 -0.17
N GLN A 526 19.56 -46.98 0.76
CA GLN A 526 20.84 -46.69 1.38
C GLN A 526 22.00 -46.71 0.38
N TRP A 527 21.97 -47.61 -0.60
CA TRP A 527 22.94 -47.63 -1.70
C TRP A 527 22.83 -46.38 -2.59
N ARG A 528 21.61 -45.93 -2.91
CA ARG A 528 21.39 -44.70 -3.69
C ARG A 528 21.88 -43.46 -2.94
N VAL A 529 21.63 -43.37 -1.64
CA VAL A 529 22.12 -42.28 -0.78
C VAL A 529 23.65 -42.28 -0.76
N MET A 530 24.29 -43.45 -0.62
CA MET A 530 25.74 -43.57 -0.65
C MET A 530 26.35 -43.09 -1.98
N GLU A 531 25.73 -43.43 -3.12
CA GLU A 531 26.19 -42.97 -4.43
C GLU A 531 25.96 -41.45 -4.61
N LEU A 532 24.85 -40.91 -4.10
CA LEU A 532 24.59 -39.47 -4.06
C LEU A 532 25.63 -38.72 -3.22
N GLU A 533 25.97 -39.23 -2.03
CA GLU A 533 27.02 -38.64 -1.20
C GLU A 533 28.38 -38.67 -1.88
N LYS A 534 28.69 -39.74 -2.62
CA LYS A 534 29.92 -39.87 -3.39
C LYS A 534 29.97 -38.86 -4.54
N VAL A 535 28.85 -38.58 -5.19
CA VAL A 535 28.73 -37.51 -6.19
C VAL A 535 28.91 -36.13 -5.52
N CYS A 536 28.28 -35.88 -4.38
CA CYS A 536 28.44 -34.64 -3.61
C CYS A 536 29.90 -34.43 -3.17
N ARG A 537 30.60 -35.48 -2.72
CA ARG A 537 32.03 -35.43 -2.38
C ARG A 537 32.90 -35.10 -3.58
N LYS A 538 32.62 -35.70 -4.75
CA LYS A 538 33.32 -35.35 -6.00
C LYS A 538 33.10 -33.88 -6.38
N MET A 539 31.87 -33.39 -6.25
CA MET A 539 31.53 -31.99 -6.52
C MET A 539 32.24 -31.03 -5.55
N GLN A 540 32.30 -31.36 -4.26
CA GLN A 540 33.05 -30.58 -3.27
C GLN A 540 34.55 -30.54 -3.57
N ILE A 541 35.16 -31.66 -3.98
CA ILE A 541 36.57 -31.71 -4.39
C ILE A 541 36.81 -30.85 -5.64
N GLN A 542 35.89 -30.87 -6.60
CA GLN A 542 35.98 -30.00 -7.78
C GLN A 542 35.83 -28.51 -7.42
N MET A 543 34.88 -28.16 -6.55
CA MET A 543 34.74 -26.79 -6.04
C MET A 543 35.98 -26.32 -5.30
N ALA A 544 36.59 -27.17 -4.47
CA ALA A 544 37.84 -26.86 -3.77
C ALA A 544 39.03 -26.68 -4.74
N LYS A 545 39.10 -27.45 -5.84
CA LYS A 545 40.09 -27.23 -6.91
C LYS A 545 39.88 -25.89 -7.63
N ILE A 546 38.63 -25.54 -7.93
CA ILE A 546 38.28 -24.26 -8.56
C ILE A 546 38.62 -23.08 -7.64
N MET A 547 38.40 -23.23 -6.32
CA MET A 547 38.77 -22.22 -5.33
C MET A 547 40.29 -22.08 -5.18
N LYS A 548 41.07 -23.18 -5.24
CA LYS A 548 42.54 -23.12 -5.22
C LYS A 548 43.16 -22.49 -6.47
N SER A 549 42.53 -22.62 -7.65
CA SER A 549 42.96 -21.92 -8.86
C SER A 549 42.67 -20.41 -8.86
N ARG A 550 42.03 -19.88 -7.81
CA ARG A 550 41.60 -18.48 -7.70
C ARG A 550 42.30 -17.70 -6.57
N ALA A 551 43.46 -18.17 -6.11
CA ALA A 551 44.31 -17.42 -5.18
C ALA A 551 45.11 -16.32 -5.92
N PRO A 552 45.22 -15.09 -5.37
CA PRO A 552 45.90 -13.97 -6.01
C PRO A 552 47.42 -14.14 -5.94
N SER A 553 48.10 -13.79 -7.03
CA SER A 553 49.56 -13.73 -7.15
C SER A 553 50.17 -12.82 -6.09
N GLN A 554 51.18 -13.33 -5.38
CA GLN A 554 52.05 -12.58 -4.49
C GLN A 554 52.54 -11.28 -5.15
N SER A 555 52.29 -10.15 -4.48
CA SER A 555 52.86 -8.86 -4.81
C SER A 555 54.36 -8.87 -4.53
N HIS A 556 55.16 -8.62 -5.56
CA HIS A 556 56.57 -8.29 -5.42
C HIS A 556 56.71 -6.99 -4.60
N SER A 557 57.44 -7.10 -3.49
CA SER A 557 58.06 -5.96 -2.82
C SER A 557 59.06 -5.29 -3.78
N ARG A 558 58.81 -4.03 -4.13
CA ARG A 558 59.85 -3.14 -4.66
C ARG A 558 59.93 -1.89 -3.82
N SER A 559 61.04 -1.81 -3.10
CA SER A 559 61.56 -0.67 -2.36
C SER A 559 61.73 0.56 -3.25
N LEU A 560 61.29 1.72 -2.75
CA LEU A 560 61.63 3.04 -3.30
C LEU A 560 63.09 3.41 -2.98
N PRO A 561 63.83 4.05 -3.90
CA PRO A 561 65.19 4.50 -3.65
C PRO A 561 65.21 5.88 -2.95
N ARG A 562 66.12 6.02 -1.98
CA ARG A 562 66.51 7.30 -1.38
C ARG A 562 67.35 8.12 -2.36
N LEU A 563 67.09 9.41 -2.47
CA LEU A 563 68.12 10.42 -2.73
C LEU A 563 67.85 11.67 -1.88
N CYS A 564 68.91 12.11 -1.22
CA CYS A 564 69.01 13.34 -0.44
C CYS A 564 69.16 14.55 -1.36
N SER A 565 68.52 15.67 -1.01
CA SER A 565 69.09 17.01 -0.79
C SER A 565 67.98 17.91 -0.28
#